data_AF-A0A8J9SLB1-F1
#
_entry.id   AF-A0A8J9SLB1-F1
#
_cell.length_a   1.000
_cell.length_b   1.000
_cell.length_c   1.000
_cell.angle_alpha   90.00
_cell.angle_beta   90.00
_cell.angle_gamma   90.00
#
_symmetry.space_group_name_H-M   'P 1'
#
loop_
_entity.id
_entity.type
_entity.pdbx_description
1 polymer ?
#
loop_
_entity_poly.entity_id
_entity_poly.type
_entity_poly.pdbx_seq_one_letter_code
_entity_poly.pdbx_strand_id
1 'polypeptide(L)'
;MLHVRRQLPALLARLESSLTASTAQAWETVQKREKITVPVIHNQVDKAMKTLSRKLVAGQMLKEWKKRAYFVRPAEQRVLDQKETEKRLAKKRFKATMNAIMARRAQGY
;
A
#
# COMPACT_ATOMS: atom_id res chain seq x y z
N MET A 1 38.03 -29.51 50.92
CA MET A 1 36.78 -28.74 51.10
C MET A 1 36.05 -28.73 49.77
N LEU A 2 34.86 -29.34 49.75
CA LEU A 2 33.95 -29.44 48.61
C LEU A 2 33.19 -28.12 48.40
N HIS A 3 32.33 -28.07 47.37
CA HIS A 3 31.48 -26.96 46.90
C HIS A 3 32.29 -26.01 45.98
N VAL A 4 32.10 -26.00 44.66
CA VAL A 4 30.93 -25.41 44.00
C VAL A 4 30.64 -26.14 42.67
N ARG A 5 29.81 -27.19 42.73
CA ARG A 5 28.95 -27.58 41.61
C ARG A 5 27.57 -27.04 41.92
N ARG A 6 26.88 -26.48 40.92
CA ARG A 6 25.44 -26.13 40.82
C ARG A 6 25.17 -24.63 40.66
N GLN A 7 25.43 -24.09 39.47
CA GLN A 7 24.64 -22.99 38.91
C GLN A 7 24.55 -23.14 37.38
N LEU A 8 23.94 -24.23 36.91
CA LEU A 8 23.60 -24.41 35.50
C LEU A 8 22.12 -24.71 35.16
N PRO A 9 21.11 -24.66 36.07
CA PRO A 9 19.72 -24.84 35.64
C PRO A 9 18.95 -23.54 35.36
N ALA A 10 19.36 -22.39 35.95
CA ALA A 10 18.55 -21.16 35.89
C ALA A 10 18.65 -20.41 34.55
N LEU A 11 19.78 -20.50 33.85
CA LEU A 11 19.98 -19.82 32.56
C LEU A 11 19.27 -20.52 31.41
N LEU A 12 19.10 -21.85 31.48
CA LEU A 12 18.40 -22.62 30.46
C LEU A 12 16.88 -22.43 30.54
N ALA A 13 16.31 -22.35 31.74
CA ALA A 13 14.88 -22.08 31.93
C ALA A 13 14.44 -20.69 31.40
N ARG A 14 15.35 -19.71 31.40
CA ARG A 14 15.09 -18.36 30.87
C ARG A 14 15.14 -18.30 29.33
N LEU A 15 15.85 -19.25 28.69
CA LEU A 15 15.88 -19.39 27.23
C LEU A 15 14.66 -20.14 26.69
N GLU A 16 14.12 -21.11 27.44
CA GLU A 16 12.93 -21.87 27.01
C GLU A 16 11.62 -21.06 27.15
N SER A 17 11.55 -20.15 28.12
CA SER A 17 10.38 -19.29 28.35
C SER A 17 10.24 -18.15 27.32
N SER A 18 11.33 -17.72 26.69
CA SER A 18 11.28 -16.69 25.62
C SER A 18 10.89 -17.28 24.26
N LEU A 19 11.13 -18.58 24.03
CA LEU A 19 10.77 -19.26 22.79
C LEU A 19 9.28 -19.65 22.72
N THR A 20 8.62 -19.85 23.86
CA THR A 20 7.21 -20.27 23.92
C THR A 20 6.22 -19.11 23.99
N ALA A 21 6.66 -17.88 24.33
CA ALA A 21 5.79 -16.71 24.41
C ALA A 21 5.39 -16.13 23.03
N SER A 22 6.04 -16.54 21.94
CA SER A 22 5.85 -15.96 20.60
C SER A 22 4.77 -16.68 19.76
N THR A 23 4.34 -17.87 20.14
CA THR A 23 3.48 -18.72 19.29
C THR A 23 1.97 -18.55 19.50
N ALA A 24 1.51 -17.78 20.48
CA ALA A 24 0.11 -17.84 20.90
C ALA A 24 -0.87 -16.82 20.27
N GLN A 25 -0.44 -15.77 19.54
CA GLN A 25 -1.39 -14.69 19.16
C GLN A 25 -1.08 -13.94 17.85
N ALA A 26 -0.62 -14.63 16.81
CA ALA A 26 -0.31 -13.96 15.53
C ALA A 26 -1.48 -13.80 14.53
N TRP A 27 -2.70 -14.29 14.81
CA TRP A 27 -3.69 -14.50 13.73
C TRP A 27 -4.93 -13.60 13.73
N GLU A 28 -5.13 -12.68 14.68
CA GLU A 28 -6.30 -11.78 14.67
C GLU A 28 -5.93 -10.30 14.56
N THR A 29 -5.34 -9.91 13.43
CA THR A 29 -5.50 -8.53 12.97
C THR A 29 -6.71 -8.45 12.05
N VAL A 30 -7.90 -8.38 12.64
CA VAL A 30 -9.11 -8.00 11.88
C VAL A 30 -8.88 -6.56 11.41
N GLN A 31 -8.38 -6.40 10.19
CA GLN A 31 -8.12 -5.08 9.62
C GLN A 31 -9.45 -4.33 9.54
N LYS A 32 -9.57 -3.29 10.37
CA LYS A 32 -10.73 -2.40 10.40
C LYS A 32 -10.83 -1.74 9.04
N ARG A 33 -11.83 -2.11 8.24
CA ARG A 33 -12.07 -1.49 6.92
C ARG A 33 -12.30 0.00 7.12
N GLU A 34 -11.38 0.83 6.63
CA GLU A 34 -11.54 2.28 6.63
C GLU A 34 -12.76 2.65 5.80
N LYS A 35 -13.76 3.29 6.42
CA LYS A 35 -14.96 3.75 5.75
C LYS A 35 -14.74 5.18 5.26
N ILE A 36 -14.88 5.40 3.95
CA ILE A 36 -14.81 6.74 3.37
C ILE A 36 -16.22 7.34 3.39
N THR A 37 -16.41 8.35 4.24
CA THR A 37 -17.67 9.11 4.33
C THR A 37 -17.45 10.54 3.82
N VAL A 38 -18.41 11.07 3.07
CA VAL A 38 -18.44 12.47 2.65
C VAL A 38 -19.79 13.06 3.05
N PRO A 39 -19.84 14.07 3.93
CA PRO A 39 -21.09 14.72 4.29
C PRO A 39 -21.64 15.52 3.10
N VAL A 40 -22.95 15.47 2.90
CA VAL A 40 -23.64 16.34 1.94
C VAL A 40 -23.94 17.67 2.64
N ILE A 41 -23.37 18.75 2.13
CA ILE A 41 -23.52 20.09 2.69
C ILE A 41 -24.46 20.89 1.76
N HIS A 42 -25.44 21.59 2.33
CA HIS A 42 -26.40 22.43 1.60
C HIS A 42 -27.17 21.70 0.48
N ASN A 43 -27.54 20.43 0.69
CA ASN A 43 -28.20 19.56 -0.31
C ASN A 43 -27.44 19.42 -1.65
N GLN A 44 -26.15 19.76 -1.71
CA GLN A 44 -25.35 19.63 -2.92
C GLN A 44 -24.83 18.19 -3.08
N VAL A 45 -25.73 17.28 -3.45
CA VAL A 45 -25.44 15.85 -3.62
C VAL A 45 -24.38 15.62 -4.70
N ASP A 46 -24.48 16.30 -5.85
CA ASP A 46 -23.53 16.14 -6.95
C ASP A 46 -22.08 16.49 -6.55
N LYS A 47 -21.93 17.53 -5.73
CA LYS A 47 -20.62 17.97 -5.23
C LYS A 47 -20.04 16.97 -4.24
N ALA A 48 -20.88 16.41 -3.38
CA ALA A 48 -20.49 15.34 -2.46
C ALA A 48 -20.06 14.09 -3.24
N MET A 49 -20.83 13.68 -4.25
CA MET A 49 -20.53 12.54 -5.11
C MET A 49 -19.21 12.72 -5.88
N LYS A 50 -18.99 13.89 -6.51
CA LYS A 50 -17.71 14.20 -7.18
C LYS A 50 -16.53 14.13 -6.20
N THR A 51 -16.73 14.58 -4.98
CA THR A 51 -15.68 14.55 -3.94
C THR A 51 -15.41 13.13 -3.47
N LEU A 52 -16.45 12.32 -3.30
CA LEU A 52 -16.32 10.90 -2.99
C LEU A 52 -15.57 10.17 -4.10
N SER A 53 -15.94 10.36 -5.37
CA SER A 53 -15.25 9.76 -6.51
C SER A 53 -13.77 10.15 -6.55
N ARG A 54 -13.41 11.41 -6.30
CA ARG A 54 -12.01 11.85 -6.20
C ARG A 54 -11.26 11.14 -5.06
N LYS A 55 -11.87 11.02 -3.88
CA LYS A 55 -11.27 10.30 -2.74
C LYS A 55 -11.04 8.82 -3.06
N LEU A 56 -12.00 8.17 -3.72
CA LEU A 56 -11.90 6.76 -4.14
C LEU A 56 -10.80 6.54 -5.20
N VAL A 57 -10.63 7.48 -6.13
CA VAL A 57 -9.54 7.45 -7.12
C VAL A 57 -8.19 7.68 -6.44
N ALA A 58 -8.09 8.65 -5.53
CA ALA A 58 -6.87 8.95 -4.80
C ALA A 58 -6.39 7.77 -3.96
N GLY A 59 -7.31 7.06 -3.29
CA GLY A 59 -7.02 5.85 -2.53
C GLY A 59 -6.79 4.59 -3.37
N GLN A 60 -6.74 4.69 -4.72
CA GLN A 60 -6.60 3.57 -5.67
C GLN A 60 -7.65 2.43 -5.54
N MET A 61 -8.67 2.59 -4.70
CA MET A 61 -9.65 1.55 -4.38
C MET A 61 -10.40 1.05 -5.62
N LEU A 62 -10.77 1.97 -6.52
CA LEU A 62 -11.46 1.59 -7.77
C LEU A 62 -10.59 0.69 -8.67
N LYS A 63 -9.28 0.89 -8.67
CA LYS A 63 -8.35 0.09 -9.46
C LYS A 63 -8.18 -1.29 -8.85
N GLU A 64 -8.08 -1.35 -7.52
CA GLU A 64 -8.00 -2.62 -6.80
C GLU A 64 -9.28 -3.44 -6.94
N TRP A 65 -10.45 -2.83 -6.82
CA TRP A 65 -11.72 -3.53 -7.00
C TRP A 65 -11.84 -4.13 -8.41
N LYS A 66 -11.40 -3.39 -9.44
CA LYS A 66 -11.34 -3.91 -10.81
C LYS A 66 -10.35 -5.07 -10.94
N LYS A 67 -9.17 -4.98 -10.32
CA LYS A 67 -8.18 -6.09 -10.32
C LYS A 67 -8.71 -7.34 -9.59
N ARG A 68 -9.48 -7.16 -8.52
CA ARG A 68 -10.05 -8.26 -7.71
C ARG A 68 -11.30 -8.88 -8.33
N ALA A 69 -11.93 -8.22 -9.30
CA ALA A 69 -13.17 -8.71 -9.93
C ALA A 69 -12.96 -10.03 -10.70
N TYR A 70 -11.77 -10.27 -11.24
CA TYR A 70 -11.43 -11.47 -12.00
C TYR A 70 -10.08 -12.03 -11.58
N PHE A 71 -9.95 -13.35 -11.59
CA PHE A 71 -8.66 -13.98 -11.39
C PHE A 71 -7.78 -13.80 -12.63
N VAL A 72 -6.56 -13.33 -12.42
CA VAL A 72 -5.52 -13.19 -13.46
C VAL A 72 -4.30 -13.98 -13.01
N ARG A 73 -3.70 -14.73 -13.93
CA ARG A 73 -2.51 -15.53 -13.61
C ARG A 73 -1.37 -14.60 -13.15
N PRO A 74 -0.56 -14.96 -12.13
CA PRO A 74 0.51 -14.08 -11.65
C PRO A 74 1.50 -13.64 -12.73
N ALA A 75 1.81 -14.52 -13.69
CA ALA A 75 2.68 -14.18 -14.81
C ALA A 75 2.08 -13.09 -15.71
N GLU A 76 0.78 -13.16 -16.00
CA GLU A 76 0.07 -12.15 -16.80
C GLU A 76 -0.05 -10.84 -16.03
N GLN A 77 -0.29 -10.92 -14.72
CA GLN A 77 -0.33 -9.74 -13.86
C GLN A 77 1.00 -8.96 -13.88
N ARG A 78 2.15 -9.66 -13.86
CA ARG A 78 3.48 -9.02 -13.99
C ARG A 78 3.64 -8.30 -15.33
N VAL A 79 3.20 -8.92 -16.43
CA VAL A 79 3.26 -8.30 -17.76
C VAL A 79 2.36 -7.05 -17.83
N LEU A 80 1.17 -7.11 -17.25
CA LEU A 80 0.25 -5.96 -17.19
C LEU A 80 0.85 -4.81 -16.37
N ASP A 81 1.44 -5.12 -15.21
CA ASP A 81 2.05 -4.11 -14.35
C ASP A 81 3.29 -3.48 -15.04
N GLN A 82 4.10 -4.27 -15.76
CA GLN A 82 5.21 -3.75 -16.56
C GLN A 82 4.73 -2.83 -17.70
N LYS A 83 3.70 -3.23 -18.46
CA LYS A 83 3.12 -2.37 -19.50
C LYS A 83 2.56 -1.08 -18.92
N GLU A 84 1.98 -1.12 -17.72
CA GLU A 84 1.47 0.07 -17.05
C GLU A 84 2.61 1.02 -16.63
N THR A 85 3.70 0.50 -16.08
CA THR A 85 4.86 1.32 -15.68
C THR A 85 5.54 1.95 -16.90
N GLU A 86 5.75 1.18 -17.97
CA GLU A 86 6.29 1.68 -19.25
C GLU A 86 5.43 2.80 -19.82
N LYS A 87 4.11 2.61 -19.88
CA LYS A 87 3.16 3.65 -20.33
C LYS A 87 3.22 4.90 -19.46
N ARG A 88 3.38 4.74 -18.15
CA ARG A 88 3.52 5.86 -17.21
C ARG A 88 4.81 6.63 -17.44
N LEU A 89 5.93 5.94 -17.64
CA LEU A 89 7.23 6.55 -17.92
C LEU A 89 7.23 7.28 -19.26
N ALA A 90 6.66 6.67 -20.30
CA ALA A 90 6.52 7.29 -21.63
C ALA A 90 5.73 8.60 -21.54
N LYS A 91 4.59 8.60 -20.83
CA LYS A 91 3.79 9.82 -20.60
C LYS A 91 4.57 10.90 -19.83
N LYS A 92 5.35 10.52 -18.82
CA LYS A 92 6.18 11.47 -18.05
C LYS A 92 7.26 12.10 -18.95
N ARG A 93 7.96 11.28 -19.74
CA ARG A 93 8.97 11.75 -20.70
C ARG A 93 8.36 12.71 -21.71
N PHE A 94 7.24 12.34 -22.33
CA PHE A 94 6.53 13.21 -23.27
C PHE A 94 6.09 14.54 -22.64
N LYS A 95 5.56 14.51 -21.41
CA LYS A 95 5.20 15.76 -20.72
C LYS A 95 6.42 16.63 -20.43
N ALA A 96 7.54 16.03 -20.04
CA ALA A 96 8.78 16.76 -19.79
C ALA A 96 9.33 17.42 -21.07
N THR A 97 9.34 16.69 -22.19
CA THR A 97 9.78 17.26 -23.48
C THR A 97 8.85 18.38 -23.94
N MET A 98 7.53 18.20 -23.83
CA MET A 98 6.56 19.24 -24.16
C MET A 98 6.73 20.48 -23.29
N ASN A 99 6.90 20.31 -21.99
CA ASN A 99 7.15 21.43 -21.07
C ASN A 99 8.44 22.18 -21.43
N ALA A 100 9.50 21.46 -21.79
CA ALA A 100 10.76 22.07 -22.21
C ALA A 100 10.60 22.87 -23.53
N ILE A 101 9.84 22.34 -24.50
CA ILE A 101 9.52 23.05 -25.75
C ILE A 101 8.69 24.31 -25.46
N MET A 102 7.66 24.20 -24.64
CA MET A 102 6.83 25.35 -24.24
C MET A 102 7.64 26.42 -23.50
N ALA A 103 8.56 26.01 -22.63
CA ALA A 103 9.45 26.93 -21.92
C ALA A 103 10.38 27.68 -22.88
N ARG A 104 10.97 26.98 -23.87
CA ARG A 104 11.79 27.63 -24.93
C ARG A 104 10.98 28.62 -25.75
N ARG A 105 9.76 28.23 -26.17
CA ARG A 105 8.84 29.11 -26.89
C ARG A 105 8.49 30.37 -26.08
N ALA A 106 8.23 30.21 -24.77
CA ALA A 106 7.95 31.34 -23.89
C ALA A 106 9.14 32.30 -23.73
N GLN A 107 10.37 31.81 -23.92
CA GLN A 107 11.60 32.60 -23.90
C GLN A 107 11.92 33.25 -25.26
N GLY A 108 11.10 33.03 -26.29
CA GLY A 108 11.28 33.66 -27.61
C GLY A 108 12.21 32.91 -28.57
N TYR A 109 12.52 31.65 -28.29
CA TYR A 109 13.26 30.74 -29.18
C TYR A 109 12.33 29.84 -30.00
#